data_AF-A0A959IIR1-F1
#
_entry.id   AF-A0A959IIR1-F1
#
_cell.length_a   1.000
_cell.length_b   1.000
_cell.length_c   1.000
_cell.angle_alpha   90.00
_cell.angle_beta   90.00
_cell.angle_gamma   90.00
#
_symmetry.space_group_name_H-M   'P 1'
#
loop_
_entity.id
_entity.type
_entity.pdbx_description
1 polymer ?
#
loop_
_entity_poly.entity_id
_entity_poly.type
_entity_poly.pdbx_seq_one_letter_code
_entity_poly.pdbx_strand_id
1 'polypeptide(L)'
;MYKELQKKARKKVEAKMGFYICAIVFSFTTIILLMLSFYLPAIGFWLRLPIPAFIMVLVILYVTAFGLPTTGALSKDWQEEEIEKEMLKLYRQKKAQLPPLDELSETEILELKELEQLRKKWEWGEDYV
;
A
#
# COMPACT_ATOMS: atom_id res chain seq x y z
N MET A 1 -4.52 -15.32 -10.43
CA MET A 1 -3.25 -14.57 -10.35
C MET A 1 -3.45 -13.11 -9.92
N TYR A 2 -4.22 -12.28 -10.65
CA TYR A 2 -4.44 -10.85 -10.29
C TYR A 2 -5.09 -10.61 -8.92
N LYS A 3 -6.08 -11.44 -8.54
CA LYS A 3 -6.80 -11.33 -7.25
C LYS A 3 -5.89 -11.56 -6.03
N GLU A 4 -4.85 -12.39 -6.15
CA GLU A 4 -3.91 -12.64 -5.04
C GLU A 4 -2.91 -11.51 -4.88
N LEU A 5 -2.45 -10.92 -5.99
CA LEU A 5 -1.61 -9.73 -5.98
C LEU A 5 -2.32 -8.54 -5.31
N GLN A 6 -3.60 -8.32 -5.66
CA GLN A 6 -4.40 -7.26 -5.04
C GLN A 6 -4.62 -7.48 -3.54
N LYS A 7 -4.85 -8.73 -3.09
CA LYS A 7 -4.99 -9.04 -1.66
C LYS A 7 -3.69 -8.75 -0.90
N LYS A 8 -2.53 -9.08 -1.46
CA LYS A 8 -1.22 -8.79 -0.85
C LYS A 8 -0.96 -7.28 -0.80
N ALA A 9 -1.24 -6.56 -1.89
CA ALA A 9 -1.11 -5.10 -1.95
C ALA A 9 -2.02 -4.40 -0.92
N ARG A 10 -3.29 -4.83 -0.79
CA ARG A 10 -4.22 -4.28 0.21
C ARG A 10 -3.72 -4.48 1.64
N LYS A 11 -3.24 -5.68 1.99
CA LYS A 11 -2.69 -5.95 3.32
C LYS A 11 -1.49 -5.05 3.67
N LYS A 12 -0.63 -4.77 2.68
CA LYS A 12 0.51 -3.84 2.87
C LYS A 12 0.07 -2.40 3.08
N VAL A 13 -0.90 -1.93 2.28
CA VAL A 13 -1.46 -0.57 2.42
C VAL A 13 -2.17 -0.40 3.75
N GLU A 14 -2.91 -1.41 4.19
CA GLU A 14 -3.62 -1.42 5.47
C GLU A 14 -2.64 -1.36 6.65
N ALA A 15 -1.55 -2.12 6.63
CA ALA A 15 -0.49 -2.04 7.63
C ALA A 15 0.18 -0.65 7.68
N LYS A 16 0.45 -0.05 6.52
CA LYS A 16 1.01 1.31 6.44
C LYS A 16 0.03 2.36 6.96
N MET A 17 -1.25 2.26 6.62
CA MET A 17 -2.28 3.15 7.15
C MET A 17 -2.43 3.04 8.67
N GLY A 18 -2.40 1.82 9.22
CA GLY A 18 -2.42 1.58 10.66
C GLY A 18 -1.25 2.27 11.37
N PHE A 19 -0.04 2.17 10.80
CA PHE A 19 1.13 2.90 11.32
C PHE A 19 0.91 4.42 11.35
N TYR A 20 0.42 5.03 10.26
CA TYR A 20 0.18 6.47 10.22
C TYR A 20 -0.86 6.93 11.25
N ILE A 21 -1.94 6.17 11.42
CA ILE A 21 -2.96 6.46 12.44
C ILE A 21 -2.34 6.43 13.84
N CYS A 22 -1.61 5.35 14.17
CA CYS A 22 -0.94 5.23 15.46
C CYS A 22 0.10 6.35 15.67
N ALA A 23 0.89 6.69 14.65
CA ALA A 23 1.88 7.76 14.72
C ALA A 23 1.26 9.13 14.99
N ILE A 24 0.14 9.44 14.33
CA ILE A 24 -0.59 10.69 14.57
C ILE A 24 -1.14 10.73 15.99
N VAL A 25 -1.84 9.68 16.43
CA VAL A 25 -2.43 9.62 17.78
C VAL A 25 -1.36 9.70 18.87
N PHE A 26 -0.27 8.95 18.72
CA PHE A 26 0.83 9.00 19.68
C PHE A 26 1.53 10.36 19.68
N SER A 27 1.72 11.00 18.52
CA SER A 27 2.28 12.35 18.43
C SER A 27 1.46 13.36 19.22
N PHE A 28 0.14 13.42 18.97
CA PHE A 28 -0.77 14.30 19.70
C PHE A 28 -0.76 14.02 21.21
N THR A 29 -0.82 12.74 21.59
CA THR A 29 -0.80 12.32 23.00
C THR A 29 0.51 12.74 23.68
N THR A 30 1.64 12.60 23.00
CA THR A 30 2.96 12.98 23.52
C THR A 30 3.08 14.48 23.72
N ILE A 31 2.55 15.29 22.79
CA ILE A 31 2.52 16.75 22.90
C ILE A 31 1.68 17.18 24.11
N ILE A 32 0.50 16.58 24.30
CA ILE A 32 -0.38 16.88 25.44
C ILE A 32 0.31 16.50 26.76
N LEU A 33 0.92 15.31 26.85
CA LEU A 33 1.66 14.91 28.05
C LEU A 33 2.85 15.81 28.32
N LEU A 34 3.57 16.26 27.29
CA LEU A 34 4.66 17.23 27.44
C LEU A 34 4.16 18.57 27.98
N MET A 35 3.08 19.12 27.41
CA MET A 35 2.47 20.35 27.92
C MET A 35 2.05 20.22 29.38
N LEU A 36 1.39 19.11 29.73
CA LEU A 36 0.96 18.83 31.10
C LEU A 36 2.16 18.65 32.05
N SER A 37 3.25 18.03 31.58
CA SER A 37 4.50 17.87 32.33
C SER A 37 5.17 19.22 32.66
N PHE A 38 5.03 20.24 31.81
CA PHE A 38 5.56 21.58 32.10
C PHE A 38 4.68 22.34 33.09
N TYR A 39 3.36 22.12 33.04
CA TYR A 39 2.42 22.78 33.95
C TYR A 39 2.44 22.20 35.37
N LEU A 40 2.66 20.88 35.50
CA LEU A 40 2.68 20.16 36.78
C LEU A 40 4.07 19.58 37.06
N PRO A 41 5.04 20.39 37.51
CA PRO A 41 6.43 19.95 37.70
C PRO A 41 6.57 18.83 38.75
N ALA A 42 5.66 18.75 39.74
CA ALA A 42 5.65 17.70 40.75
C ALA A 42 5.38 16.29 40.19
N ILE A 43 4.65 16.18 39.06
CA ILE A 43 4.24 14.91 38.44
C ILE A 43 4.91 14.73 37.07
N GLY A 44 5.65 15.73 36.58
CA GLY A 44 6.28 15.73 35.25
C GLY A 44 7.17 14.52 34.97
N PHE A 45 7.83 13.95 35.98
CA PHE A 45 8.60 12.71 35.83
C PHE A 45 7.73 11.51 35.42
N TRP A 46 6.57 11.33 36.08
CA TRP A 46 5.62 10.25 35.78
C TRP A 46 4.97 10.42 34.42
N LEU A 47 4.71 11.67 34.00
CA LEU A 47 4.16 12.00 32.68
C LEU A 47 5.15 11.75 31.54
N ARG A 48 6.47 11.76 31.79
CA ARG A 48 7.47 11.47 30.75
C ARG A 48 7.72 9.97 30.55
N LEU A 49 7.39 9.14 31.54
CA LEU A 49 7.60 7.69 31.51
C LEU A 49 6.91 6.96 30.33
N PRO A 50 5.66 7.28 29.93
CA PRO A 50 5.02 6.62 28.79
C PRO A 50 5.58 7.02 27.42
N ILE A 51 6.31 8.14 27.31
CA ILE A 51 6.88 8.63 26.04
C ILE A 51 7.83 7.60 25.39
N PRO A 52 8.85 7.06 26.08
CA PRO A 52 9.70 6.01 25.51
C PRO A 52 8.94 4.72 25.18
N ALA A 53 7.88 4.39 25.92
CA ALA A 53 7.03 3.24 25.61
C ALA A 53 6.28 3.43 24.27
N PHE A 54 5.72 4.63 24.03
CA PHE A 54 5.10 4.95 22.74
C PHE A 54 6.10 4.93 21.59
N ILE A 55 7.32 5.42 21.81
CA ILE A 55 8.40 5.34 20.81
C ILE A 55 8.73 3.89 20.48
N MET A 56 8.86 3.01 21.48
CA MET A 56 9.09 1.57 21.27
C MET A 56 7.98 0.92 20.45
N VAL A 57 6.71 1.20 20.78
CA VAL A 57 5.57 0.68 20.01
C VAL A 57 5.60 1.18 18.56
N LEU A 58 5.94 2.45 18.34
CA LEU A 58 6.08 3.00 16.99
C LEU A 58 7.21 2.34 16.20
N VAL A 59 8.34 2.04 16.84
CA VAL A 59 9.45 1.33 16.20
C VAL A 59 9.03 -0.08 15.79
N ILE A 60 8.31 -0.80 16.65
CA ILE A 60 7.80 -2.14 16.31
C ILE A 60 6.80 -2.05 15.14
N LEU A 61 5.83 -1.12 15.21
CA LEU A 61 4.87 -0.92 14.13
C LEU A 61 5.55 -0.54 12.82
N TYR A 62 6.57 0.32 12.86
CA TYR A 62 7.37 0.69 11.70
C TYR A 62 8.06 -0.53 11.09
N VAL A 63 8.74 -1.34 11.90
CA VAL A 63 9.40 -2.56 11.42
C VAL A 63 8.38 -3.56 10.85
N THR A 64 7.18 -3.66 11.41
CA THR A 64 6.15 -4.54 10.85
C THR A 64 5.52 -4.03 9.55
N ALA A 65 5.41 -2.71 9.37
CA ALA A 65 4.75 -2.10 8.21
C ALA A 65 5.72 -1.82 7.05
N PHE A 66 6.99 -1.55 7.33
CA PHE A 66 8.02 -1.18 6.36
C PHE A 66 9.22 -2.13 6.32
N GLY A 67 9.31 -3.10 7.24
CA GLY A 67 10.48 -3.97 7.36
C GLY A 67 11.67 -3.30 8.02
N LEU A 68 12.77 -4.05 8.16
CA LEU A 68 14.05 -3.55 8.69
C LEU A 68 14.86 -2.88 7.58
N PRO A 69 15.24 -1.60 7.73
CA PRO A 69 16.00 -0.87 6.70
C PRO A 69 17.47 -1.30 6.60
N THR A 70 18.01 -2.04 7.58
CA THR A 70 19.44 -2.40 7.66
C THR A 70 19.83 -3.64 6.85
N THR A 71 18.87 -4.44 6.39
CA THR A 71 19.11 -5.62 5.56
C THR A 71 18.58 -5.39 4.15
N GLY A 72 19.29 -4.56 3.37
CA GLY A 72 18.99 -4.25 1.97
C GLY A 72 18.97 -5.45 1.00
N ALA A 73 19.19 -6.68 1.49
CA ALA A 73 19.15 -7.91 0.70
C ALA A 73 18.07 -8.92 1.14
N LEU A 74 17.38 -8.70 2.27
CA LEU A 74 16.43 -9.68 2.83
C LEU A 74 15.00 -9.15 2.97
N SER A 75 14.75 -7.88 2.66
CA SER A 75 13.37 -7.39 2.67
C SER A 75 12.65 -7.90 1.44
N LYS A 76 11.68 -8.76 1.68
CA LYS A 76 10.66 -9.24 0.73
C LYS A 76 10.07 -8.11 -0.14
N ASP A 77 10.13 -6.87 0.34
CA ASP A 77 9.74 -5.67 -0.39
C ASP A 77 10.66 -5.33 -1.56
N TRP A 78 11.98 -5.51 -1.45
CA TRP A 78 12.91 -5.28 -2.58
C TRP A 78 12.69 -6.32 -3.69
N GLN A 79 12.56 -7.60 -3.32
CA GLN A 79 12.24 -8.64 -4.30
C GLN A 79 10.91 -8.38 -5.00
N GLU A 80 9.89 -7.90 -4.26
CA GLU A 80 8.60 -7.58 -4.84
C GLU A 80 8.63 -6.31 -5.72
N GLU A 81 9.37 -5.26 -5.35
CA GLU A 81 9.58 -4.08 -6.20
C GLU A 81 10.33 -4.42 -7.50
N GLU A 82 11.28 -5.35 -7.43
CA GLU A 82 12.04 -5.77 -8.59
C GLU A 82 11.21 -6.68 -9.50
N ILE A 83 10.39 -7.56 -8.93
CA ILE A 83 9.37 -8.31 -9.67
C ILE A 83 8.35 -7.36 -10.32
N GLU A 84 7.94 -6.30 -9.63
CA GLU A 84 7.01 -5.32 -10.19
C GLU A 84 7.65 -4.53 -11.34
N LYS A 85 8.93 -4.12 -11.21
CA LYS A 85 9.69 -3.50 -12.29
C LYS A 85 9.86 -4.42 -13.50
N GLU A 86 10.21 -5.69 -13.27
CA GLU A 86 10.34 -6.68 -14.35
C GLU A 86 8.98 -6.99 -14.99
N MET A 87 7.88 -7.08 -14.22
CA MET A 87 6.53 -7.18 -14.77
C MET A 87 6.16 -5.96 -15.61
N LEU A 88 6.49 -4.75 -15.16
CA LEU A 88 6.22 -3.52 -15.91
C LEU A 88 7.04 -3.46 -17.21
N LYS A 89 8.27 -3.97 -17.18
CA LYS A 89 9.15 -4.10 -18.35
C LYS A 89 8.62 -5.12 -19.34
N LEU A 90 8.15 -6.28 -18.88
CA LEU A 90 7.46 -7.27 -19.70
C LEU A 90 6.18 -6.70 -20.29
N TYR A 91 5.39 -5.94 -19.52
CA TYR A 91 4.18 -5.30 -20.02
C TYR A 91 4.48 -4.24 -21.08
N ARG A 92 5.55 -3.46 -20.90
CA ARG A 92 6.03 -2.49 -21.90
C ARG A 92 6.56 -3.17 -23.16
N GLN A 93 7.29 -4.28 -23.03
CA GLN A 93 7.72 -5.07 -24.18
C GLN A 93 6.54 -5.68 -24.92
N LYS A 94 5.54 -6.21 -24.21
CA LYS A 94 4.31 -6.73 -24.79
C LYS A 94 3.50 -5.63 -25.48
N LYS A 95 3.46 -4.42 -24.90
CA LYS A 95 2.83 -3.23 -25.50
C LYS A 95 3.61 -2.69 -26.71
N ALA A 96 4.92 -2.86 -26.74
CA ALA A 96 5.76 -2.51 -27.89
C ALA A 96 5.69 -3.56 -29.02
N GLN A 97 5.32 -4.80 -28.69
CA GLN A 97 5.04 -5.87 -29.67
C GLN A 97 3.58 -5.87 -30.15
N LEU A 98 2.70 -5.10 -29.52
CA LEU A 98 1.36 -4.84 -30.06
C LEU A 98 1.51 -3.89 -31.25
N PRO A 99 0.92 -4.20 -32.42
CA PRO A 99 0.89 -3.26 -33.53
C PRO A 99 0.29 -1.93 -33.05
N PRO A 100 0.78 -0.77 -33.53
CA PRO A 100 0.12 0.50 -33.28
C PRO A 100 -1.37 0.38 -33.68
N LEU A 101 -2.27 1.03 -32.93
CA LEU A 101 -3.72 0.95 -33.15
C LEU A 101 -4.17 1.26 -34.60
N ASP A 102 -3.34 1.95 -35.38
CA ASP A 102 -3.56 2.24 -36.81
C ASP A 102 -3.32 1.03 -37.73
N GLU A 103 -2.66 -0.04 -37.27
CA GLU A 103 -2.39 -1.27 -38.04
C GLU A 103 -3.28 -2.46 -37.64
N LEU A 104 -4.16 -2.30 -36.64
CA LEU A 104 -5.15 -3.34 -36.32
C LEU A 104 -6.12 -3.49 -37.51
N SER A 105 -6.32 -4.73 -37.97
CA SER A 105 -7.31 -5.02 -39.00
C SER A 105 -8.70 -4.59 -38.53
N GLU A 106 -9.55 -4.06 -39.42
CA GLU A 106 -10.92 -3.64 -39.12
C GLU A 106 -11.72 -4.76 -38.40
N THR A 107 -11.40 -6.02 -38.71
CA THR A 107 -11.94 -7.21 -38.03
C THR A 107 -11.55 -7.31 -36.55
N GLU A 108 -10.31 -7.01 -36.18
CA GLU A 108 -9.84 -7.09 -34.79
C GLU A 108 -10.47 -5.98 -33.94
N ILE A 109 -10.70 -4.80 -34.53
CA ILE A 109 -11.41 -3.69 -33.88
C ILE A 109 -12.88 -4.06 -33.62
N LEU A 110 -13.51 -4.77 -34.56
CA LEU A 110 -14.88 -5.27 -34.40
C LEU A 110 -14.97 -6.33 -33.30
N GLU A 111 -14.04 -7.28 -33.26
CA GLU A 111 -13.96 -8.30 -32.22
C GLU A 111 -13.78 -7.68 -30.81
N LEU A 112 -12.91 -6.67 -30.67
CA LEU A 112 -12.73 -5.93 -29.42
C LEU A 112 -14.02 -5.25 -28.95
N LYS A 113 -14.77 -4.65 -29.88
CA LYS A 113 -16.03 -3.97 -29.59
C LYS A 113 -17.12 -4.95 -29.13
N GLU A 114 -17.18 -6.14 -29.72
CA GLU A 114 -18.09 -7.21 -29.29
C GLU A 114 -17.75 -7.73 -27.88
N LEU A 115 -16.47 -7.92 -27.57
CA LEU A 115 -16.02 -8.33 -26.24
C LEU A 115 -16.37 -7.29 -25.16
N GLU A 116 -16.24 -6.00 -25.49
CA GLU A 116 -16.62 -4.91 -24.57
C GLU A 116 -18.13 -4.87 -24.31
N GLN A 117 -18.94 -5.11 -25.35
CA GLN A 117 -20.40 -5.23 -25.20
C GLN A 117 -20.80 -6.45 -24.35
N LEU A 118 -20.16 -7.60 -24.55
CA LEU A 118 -20.40 -8.79 -23.75
C LEU A 118 -20.03 -8.57 -22.28
N ARG A 119 -18.90 -7.93 -22.01
CA ARG A 119 -18.48 -7.58 -20.65
C ARG A 119 -19.48 -6.65 -19.98
N LYS A 120 -19.94 -5.60 -20.67
CA LYS A 120 -20.94 -4.66 -20.15
C LYS A 120 -22.28 -5.35 -19.86
N LYS A 121 -22.69 -6.29 -20.72
CA LYS A 121 -23.90 -7.10 -20.50
C LYS A 121 -23.76 -8.02 -19.29
N TRP A 122 -22.57 -8.54 -19.03
CA TRP A 122 -22.28 -9.38 -17.88
C TRP A 122 -22.26 -8.58 -16.57
N GLU A 123 -21.61 -7.40 -16.55
CA GLU A 123 -21.65 -6.46 -15.42
C GLU A 123 -23.09 -6.02 -15.09
N TRP A 124 -23.92 -5.74 -16.10
CA TRP A 124 -25.35 -5.44 -15.91
C TRP A 124 -26.18 -6.62 -15.41
N GLY A 125 -25.75 -7.87 -15.63
CA GLY A 125 -26.45 -9.07 -15.18
C GLY A 125 -26.12 -9.46 -13.74
N GLU A 126 -24.92 -9.13 -13.24
CA GLU A 126 -24.52 -9.35 -11.85
C GLU A 126 -25.18 -8.38 -10.86
N ASP A 127 -25.65 -7.21 -11.32
CA ASP A 127 -26.35 -6.22 -10.47
C ASP A 127 -27.82 -6.59 -10.15
N TYR A 128 -28.34 -7.70 -10.68
CA TYR A 128 -29.73 -8.17 -10.46
C TYR A 128 -29.82 -9.52 -9.70
N VAL A 129 -28.88 -9.85 -8.82
CA VAL A 129 -28.96 -11.04 -7.93
C VAL A 129 -28.72 -10.67 -6.47
#